data_AF-A0A397THC3-F1
#
_entry.id   AF-A0A397THC3-F1
#
_cell.length_a   1.000
_cell.length_b   1.000
_cell.length_c   1.000
_cell.angle_alpha   90.00
_cell.angle_beta   90.00
_cell.angle_gamma   90.00
#
_symmetry.space_group_name_H-M   'P 1'
#
loop_
_entity.id
_entity.type
_entity.pdbx_description
1 polymer ?
#
loop_
_entity_poly.entity_id
_entity_poly.type
_entity_poly.pdbx_seq_one_letter_code
_entity_poly.pdbx_strand_id
1 'polypeptide(L)'
;MKSIFFLFLLTTLAAVNLASNYPATGEVTCTATSCDFSVKIIGETKEFKGTSGSFGSGRSSLSGVLSAISVSNMYENTTNFNYDLEPFVASIAFIDGTGNKLGGFAGNKDNPSLNGTGNGNGKWG
;
A
#
# COMPACT_ATOMS: atom_id res chain seq x y z
N MET A 1 60.16 -14.68 -13.46
CA MET A 1 58.75 -15.08 -13.59
C MET A 1 58.23 -15.54 -12.24
N LYS A 2 57.24 -14.85 -11.67
CA LYS A 2 56.14 -15.47 -10.92
C LYS A 2 55.04 -14.43 -10.75
N SER A 3 53.90 -14.75 -11.35
CA SER A 3 52.75 -13.89 -11.57
C SER A 3 52.10 -13.39 -10.28
N ILE A 4 51.70 -12.13 -10.36
CA ILE A 4 50.60 -11.49 -9.67
C ILE A 4 49.37 -12.41 -9.63
N PHE A 5 48.77 -12.58 -8.46
CA PHE A 5 47.35 -12.92 -8.33
C PHE A 5 46.73 -11.97 -7.30
N PHE A 6 46.29 -10.81 -7.80
CA PHE A 6 45.38 -9.91 -7.10
C PHE A 6 44.02 -10.62 -7.02
N LEU A 7 43.67 -11.13 -5.83
CA LEU A 7 42.33 -11.64 -5.57
C LEU A 7 41.41 -10.44 -5.31
N PHE A 8 40.75 -9.95 -6.36
CA PHE A 8 39.67 -8.98 -6.25
C PHE A 8 38.47 -9.66 -5.55
N LEU A 9 38.32 -9.41 -4.25
CA LEU A 9 37.10 -9.74 -3.53
C LEU A 9 36.05 -8.67 -3.88
N LEU A 10 35.33 -8.88 -4.98
CA LEU A 10 34.12 -8.12 -5.31
C LEU A 10 33.04 -8.48 -4.28
N THR A 11 32.99 -7.77 -3.16
CA THR A 11 31.83 -7.79 -2.28
C THR A 11 30.68 -7.11 -3.02
N THR A 12 29.77 -7.90 -3.59
CA THR A 12 28.51 -7.39 -4.13
C THR A 12 27.71 -6.77 -2.99
N LEU A 13 27.72 -5.44 -2.93
CA LEU A 13 26.88 -4.64 -2.05
C LEU A 13 25.44 -4.73 -2.58
N ALA A 14 24.70 -5.77 -2.22
CA ALA A 14 23.27 -5.78 -2.40
C ALA A 14 22.71 -4.71 -1.44
N ALA A 15 22.40 -3.52 -1.95
CA ALA A 15 21.72 -2.49 -1.19
C ALA A 15 20.37 -3.06 -0.74
N VAL A 16 20.28 -3.45 0.54
CA VAL A 16 19.01 -3.86 1.15
C VAL A 16 18.15 -2.61 1.21
N ASN A 17 17.23 -2.48 0.26
CA ASN A 17 16.31 -1.36 0.20
C ASN A 17 15.21 -1.59 1.25
N LEU A 18 15.44 -1.09 2.46
CA LEU A 18 14.54 -1.25 3.60
C LEU A 18 13.27 -0.44 3.36
N ALA A 19 12.10 -1.09 3.49
CA ALA A 19 10.83 -0.37 3.45
C ALA A 19 10.75 0.63 4.60
N SER A 20 10.36 1.86 4.28
CA SER A 20 10.09 2.91 5.27
C SER A 20 8.63 2.84 5.70
N ASN A 21 8.38 3.13 6.98
CA ASN A 21 7.07 3.06 7.61
C ASN A 21 6.60 4.47 7.98
N TYR A 22 5.38 4.82 7.59
CA TYR A 22 4.80 6.14 7.78
C TYR A 22 3.45 6.02 8.48
N PRO A 23 3.17 6.82 9.53
CA PRO A 23 1.84 6.84 10.11
C PRO A 23 0.82 7.30 9.05
N ALA A 24 -0.30 6.60 8.95
CA ALA A 24 -1.28 6.81 7.90
C ALA A 24 -2.71 6.73 8.44
N THR A 25 -3.61 7.48 7.82
CA THR A 25 -5.05 7.42 8.07
C THR A 25 -5.80 7.26 6.76
N GLY A 26 -7.05 6.86 6.85
CA GLY A 26 -7.87 6.63 5.68
C GLY A 26 -9.33 6.42 6.01
N GLU A 27 -10.08 6.03 4.98
CA GLU A 27 -11.49 5.73 5.07
C GLU A 27 -11.88 4.70 4.01
N VAL A 28 -12.86 3.87 4.34
CA VAL A 28 -13.61 3.07 3.37
C VAL A 28 -15.08 3.43 3.49
N THR A 29 -15.70 3.83 2.39
CA THR A 29 -17.14 4.12 2.31
C THR A 29 -17.75 3.26 1.22
N CYS A 30 -18.72 2.42 1.59
CA CYS A 30 -19.40 1.51 0.70
C CYS A 30 -20.89 1.83 0.55
N THR A 31 -21.33 1.79 -0.69
CA THR A 31 -22.73 1.80 -1.13
C THR A 31 -23.13 0.40 -1.60
N ALA A 32 -24.38 0.25 -2.05
CA ALA A 32 -24.86 -1.01 -2.62
C ALA A 32 -24.10 -1.44 -3.89
N THR A 33 -23.42 -0.53 -4.59
CA THR A 33 -22.79 -0.82 -5.90
C THR A 33 -21.27 -0.64 -5.92
N SER A 34 -20.72 0.22 -5.07
CA SER A 34 -19.28 0.50 -5.02
C SER A 34 -18.77 0.71 -3.61
N CYS A 35 -17.46 0.55 -3.43
CA CYS A 35 -16.73 1.00 -2.26
C CYS A 35 -15.61 1.95 -2.67
N ASP A 36 -15.54 3.10 -2.02
CA ASP A 36 -14.50 4.09 -2.19
C ASP A 36 -13.53 4.02 -1.00
N PHE A 37 -12.25 4.01 -1.33
CA PHE A 37 -11.14 3.91 -0.40
C PHE A 37 -10.33 5.18 -0.45
N SER A 38 -9.90 5.66 0.71
CA SER A 38 -8.87 6.67 0.79
C SER A 38 -7.80 6.36 1.83
N VAL A 39 -6.56 6.71 1.53
CA VAL A 39 -5.41 6.55 2.44
C VAL A 39 -4.45 7.71 2.24
N LYS A 40 -3.94 8.28 3.33
CA LYS A 40 -2.90 9.32 3.30
C LYS A 40 -1.87 9.10 4.38
N ILE A 41 -0.63 9.48 4.08
CA ILE A 41 0.41 9.63 5.11
C ILE A 41 0.08 10.87 5.94
N ILE A 42 0.13 10.76 7.27
CA ILE A 42 -0.16 11.88 8.17
C ILE A 42 0.89 12.98 7.97
N GLY A 43 0.42 14.20 7.73
CA GLY A 43 1.28 15.37 7.49
C GLY A 43 1.65 15.58 6.02
N GLU A 44 1.25 14.67 5.12
CA GLU A 44 1.40 14.85 3.68
C GLU A 44 0.09 15.31 3.01
N THR A 45 0.22 15.89 1.82
CA THR A 45 -0.92 16.37 1.03
C THR A 45 -1.46 15.32 0.06
N LYS A 46 -0.64 14.33 -0.31
CA LYS A 46 -1.05 13.28 -1.25
C LYS A 46 -1.98 12.29 -0.58
N GLU A 47 -3.06 11.97 -1.28
CA GLU A 47 -4.05 10.99 -0.84
C GLU A 47 -4.31 9.97 -1.94
N PHE A 48 -4.27 8.69 -1.58
CA PHE A 48 -4.76 7.63 -2.43
C PHE A 48 -6.29 7.72 -2.49
N LYS A 49 -6.85 7.65 -3.70
CA LYS A 49 -8.27 7.45 -3.93
C LYS A 49 -8.46 6.24 -4.83
N GLY A 50 -9.20 5.25 -4.35
CA GLY A 50 -9.50 4.04 -5.11
C GLY A 50 -10.96 3.65 -5.01
N THR A 51 -11.46 2.93 -6.02
CA THR A 51 -12.83 2.42 -6.06
C THR A 51 -12.80 0.93 -6.41
N SER A 52 -13.61 0.16 -5.71
CA SER A 52 -13.89 -1.26 -6.00
C SER A 52 -15.38 -1.51 -6.19
N GLY A 53 -15.72 -2.73 -6.63
CA GLY A 53 -17.07 -3.25 -6.46
C GLY A 53 -17.47 -3.31 -4.98
N SER A 54 -18.77 -3.25 -4.70
CA SER A 54 -19.30 -3.31 -3.34
C SER A 54 -19.16 -4.71 -2.72
N PHE A 55 -18.92 -4.74 -1.41
CA PHE A 55 -18.94 -5.93 -0.55
C PHE A 55 -19.82 -5.72 0.69
N GLY A 56 -20.67 -4.69 0.67
CA GLY A 56 -21.53 -4.31 1.79
C GLY A 56 -21.87 -2.81 1.76
N SER A 57 -22.63 -2.34 2.73
CA SER A 57 -22.93 -0.92 2.91
C SER A 57 -22.43 -0.45 4.26
N GLY A 58 -21.80 0.73 4.30
CA GLY A 58 -21.30 1.29 5.55
C GLY A 58 -20.07 2.15 5.33
N ARG A 59 -19.52 2.65 6.43
CA ARG A 59 -18.29 3.46 6.45
C ARG A 59 -17.38 2.95 7.55
N SER A 60 -16.08 3.07 7.34
CA SER A 60 -15.08 2.84 8.37
C SER A 60 -13.89 3.78 8.22
N SER A 61 -13.47 4.39 9.32
CA SER A 61 -12.21 5.11 9.41
C SER A 61 -11.06 4.13 9.57
N LEU A 62 -9.93 4.42 8.93
CA LEU A 62 -8.70 3.62 8.99
C LEU A 62 -7.60 4.39 9.76
N SER A 63 -6.86 3.67 10.59
CA SER A 63 -5.67 4.19 11.28
C SER A 63 -4.58 3.14 11.29
N GLY A 64 -3.35 3.50 10.91
CA GLY A 64 -2.29 2.50 10.81
C GLY A 64 -0.99 3.05 10.25
N VAL A 65 -0.31 2.18 9.51
CA VAL A 65 1.00 2.46 8.93
C VAL A 65 0.96 2.15 7.44
N LEU A 66 1.52 3.07 6.65
CA LEU A 66 1.85 2.83 5.25
C LEU A 66 3.33 2.46 5.15
N SER A 67 3.62 1.38 4.44
CA SER A 67 4.98 0.89 4.19
C SER A 67 5.29 0.89 2.70
N ALA A 68 6.44 1.42 2.30
CA ALA A 68 6.90 1.42 0.92
C ALA A 68 8.43 1.44 0.85
N ILE A 69 9.00 0.80 -0.20
CA ILE A 69 10.44 0.92 -0.51
C ILE A 69 10.74 2.32 -1.06
N SER A 70 9.84 2.84 -1.90
CA SER A 70 9.92 4.18 -2.45
C SER A 70 8.52 4.79 -2.50
N VAL A 71 8.27 5.78 -1.64
CA VAL A 71 7.00 6.52 -1.60
C VAL A 71 6.76 7.27 -2.90
N SER A 72 7.81 7.84 -3.51
CA SER A 72 7.69 8.51 -4.82
C SER A 72 7.23 7.54 -5.91
N ASN A 73 7.85 6.36 -5.99
CA ASN A 73 7.47 5.32 -6.95
C ASN A 73 6.01 4.86 -6.71
N MET A 74 5.63 4.65 -5.45
CA MET A 74 4.25 4.33 -5.10
C MET A 74 3.27 5.43 -5.54
N TYR A 75 3.58 6.69 -5.27
CA TYR A 75 2.74 7.82 -5.67
C TYR A 75 2.59 7.97 -7.18
N GLU A 76 3.63 7.70 -7.96
CA GLU A 76 3.63 7.89 -9.40
C GLU A 76 3.01 6.71 -10.15
N ASN A 77 3.22 5.48 -9.67
CA ASN A 77 2.96 4.27 -10.47
C ASN A 77 1.80 3.41 -9.96
N THR A 78 1.19 3.74 -8.81
CA THR A 78 -0.01 3.01 -8.36
C THR A 78 -1.17 3.23 -9.34
N THR A 79 -1.71 2.14 -9.87
CA THR A 79 -2.89 2.13 -10.74
C THR A 79 -4.00 1.24 -10.21
N ASN A 80 -3.66 0.25 -9.39
CA ASN A 80 -4.57 -0.72 -8.80
C ASN A 80 -4.30 -0.88 -7.31
N PHE A 81 -5.26 -1.47 -6.60
CA PHE A 81 -5.06 -1.89 -5.22
C PHE A 81 -5.77 -3.21 -4.95
N ASN A 82 -5.22 -3.97 -4.01
CA ASN A 82 -5.88 -5.11 -3.39
C ASN A 82 -6.16 -4.77 -1.93
N TYR A 83 -7.29 -5.19 -1.40
CA TYR A 83 -7.66 -4.95 -0.01
C TYR A 83 -8.12 -6.22 0.68
N ASP A 84 -7.92 -6.25 1.99
CA ASP A 84 -8.44 -7.26 2.89
C ASP A 84 -8.89 -6.57 4.19
N LEU A 85 -10.19 -6.65 4.48
CA LEU A 85 -10.84 -6.03 5.62
C LEU A 85 -11.45 -7.13 6.51
N GLU A 86 -10.80 -7.39 7.64
CA GLU A 86 -11.24 -8.33 8.68
C GLU A 86 -11.77 -7.57 9.90
N PRO A 87 -12.53 -8.18 10.83
CA PRO A 87 -12.97 -7.47 12.04
C PRO A 87 -11.82 -6.71 12.74
N PHE A 88 -11.97 -5.38 12.82
CA PHE A 88 -10.99 -4.42 13.35
C PHE A 88 -9.67 -4.25 12.59
N VAL A 89 -9.39 -5.02 11.54
CA VAL A 89 -8.11 -5.00 10.80
C VAL A 89 -8.35 -4.62 9.34
N ALA A 90 -7.42 -3.84 8.78
CA ALA A 90 -7.43 -3.45 7.38
C ALA A 90 -6.01 -3.56 6.77
N SER A 91 -5.94 -4.18 5.61
CA SER A 91 -4.75 -4.29 4.78
C SER A 91 -5.07 -3.80 3.37
N ILE A 92 -4.22 -2.95 2.81
CA ILE A 92 -4.36 -2.45 1.43
C ILE A 92 -2.99 -2.50 0.77
N ALA A 93 -2.85 -3.21 -0.35
CA ALA A 93 -1.63 -3.24 -1.16
C ALA A 93 -1.80 -2.34 -2.38
N PHE A 94 -0.85 -1.44 -2.62
CA PHE A 94 -0.82 -0.54 -3.78
C PHE A 94 0.00 -1.18 -4.91
N ILE A 95 -0.59 -1.28 -6.09
CA ILE A 95 -0.10 -2.12 -7.20
C ILE A 95 0.11 -1.27 -8.46
N ASP A 96 1.21 -1.51 -9.16
CA ASP A 96 1.50 -0.87 -10.45
C ASP A 96 0.71 -1.48 -11.63
N GLY A 97 0.84 -0.88 -12.82
CA GLY A 97 0.15 -1.36 -14.03
C GLY A 97 0.62 -2.73 -14.54
N THR A 98 1.69 -3.29 -13.95
CA THR A 98 2.25 -4.59 -14.29
C THR A 98 2.00 -5.66 -13.21
N GLY A 99 1.33 -5.29 -12.11
CA GLY A 99 1.00 -6.19 -11.01
C GLY A 99 2.00 -6.21 -9.85
N ASN A 100 3.03 -5.36 -9.85
CA ASN A 100 3.99 -5.33 -8.73
C ASN A 100 3.47 -4.50 -7.56
N LYS A 101 3.76 -4.96 -6.34
CA LYS A 101 3.47 -4.22 -5.11
C LYS A 101 4.47 -3.07 -4.91
N LEU A 102 3.96 -1.85 -4.83
CA LEU A 102 4.74 -0.64 -4.59
C LEU A 102 4.79 -0.24 -3.10
N GLY A 103 3.76 -0.62 -2.36
CA GLY A 103 3.63 -0.36 -0.93
C GLY A 103 2.36 -0.99 -0.35
N GLY A 104 2.08 -0.72 0.91
CA GLY A 104 0.81 -1.09 1.49
C GLY A 104 0.52 -0.44 2.83
N PHE A 105 -0.77 -0.26 3.10
CA PHE A 105 -1.32 0.11 4.38
C PHE A 105 -1.62 -1.14 5.20
N ALA A 106 -1.28 -1.11 6.48
CA ALA A 106 -1.72 -2.09 7.48
C ALA A 106 -2.15 -1.33 8.75
N GLY A 107 -3.33 -1.64 9.27
CA GLY A 107 -3.86 -0.92 10.41
C GLY A 107 -5.20 -1.44 10.90
N ASN A 108 -5.82 -0.60 11.72
CA ASN A 108 -7.14 -0.86 12.28
C ASN A 108 -8.22 -0.14 11.49
N LYS A 109 -9.42 -0.71 11.53
CA LYS A 109 -10.65 -0.06 11.08
C LYS A 109 -11.69 -0.01 12.21
N ASP A 110 -12.42 1.08 12.31
CA ASP A 110 -13.36 1.33 13.42
C ASP A 110 -14.69 0.57 13.32
N ASN A 111 -15.05 0.07 12.13
CA ASN A 111 -16.29 -0.64 11.88
C ASN A 111 -16.03 -2.14 11.64
N PRO A 112 -16.31 -3.01 12.62
CA PRO A 112 -16.02 -4.44 12.52
C PRO A 112 -16.98 -5.22 11.60
N SER A 113 -18.10 -4.64 11.15
CA SER A 113 -19.04 -5.33 10.26
C SER A 113 -18.76 -5.11 8.77
N LEU A 114 -17.98 -4.08 8.43
CA LEU A 114 -17.59 -3.80 7.05
C LEU A 114 -16.39 -4.65 6.64
N ASN A 115 -16.64 -5.92 6.27
CA ASN A 115 -15.61 -6.91 5.98
C ASN A 115 -15.66 -7.34 4.52
N GLY A 116 -14.50 -7.64 3.93
CA GLY A 116 -14.41 -8.06 2.54
C GLY A 116 -12.98 -8.07 2.03
N THR A 117 -12.76 -8.87 1.00
CA THR A 117 -11.48 -8.97 0.30
C THR A 117 -11.74 -8.73 -1.17
N GLY A 118 -10.85 -8.01 -1.85
CA GLY A 118 -11.03 -7.73 -3.26
C GLY A 118 -9.96 -6.83 -3.84
N ASN A 119 -10.27 -6.24 -4.98
CA ASN A 119 -9.40 -5.32 -5.69
C ASN A 119 -10.19 -4.16 -6.30
N GLY A 120 -9.46 -3.15 -6.73
CA GLY A 120 -10.03 -2.00 -7.40
C GLY A 120 -8.97 -1.17 -8.11
N ASN A 121 -9.43 -0.11 -8.76
CA ASN A 121 -8.58 0.86 -9.43
C ASN A 121 -8.40 2.08 -8.54
N GLY A 122 -7.22 2.69 -8.56
CA GLY A 122 -6.97 3.89 -7.76
C GLY A 122 -5.64 4.53 -8.07
N LYS A 123 -5.47 5.76 -7.60
CA LYS A 123 -4.25 6.54 -7.81
C LYS A 123 -4.03 7.51 -6.65
N TRP A 124 -2.80 7.99 -6.53
CA TRP A 124 -2.46 9.07 -5.62
C TRP A 124 -2.66 10.43 -6.31
N GLY A 125 -3.25 11.39 -5.59
CA GLY A 125 -3.53 12.74 -6.05
C GLY A 125 -3.28 13.79 -4.98
#